data_AF-A0A842UM91-F1
#
_entry.id   AF-A0A842UM91-F1
#
_cell.length_a   1.000
_cell.length_b   1.000
_cell.length_c   1.000
_cell.angle_alpha   90.00
_cell.angle_beta   90.00
_cell.angle_gamma   90.00
#
_symmetry.space_group_name_H-M   'P 1'
#
loop_
_entity.id
_entity.type
_entity.pdbx_description
1 polymer ?
#
loop_
_entity_poly.entity_id
_entity_poly.type
_entity_poly.pdbx_seq_one_letter_code
_entity_poly.pdbx_strand_id
1 'polypeptide(L)'
;MDAIDWFVVTLGTASLAYELYLVKKGKVNLFNNFLEGWRKVKWSSVGWAVVDLTAVLSFAMLLHSILPFLFDITWLALLGEEETNFAIAPATRSSSLGIGGILFGIIFLALFLLLMPRITHVEERVCRGLWYRHKIFTQKKYTIQSSLVFGFVHMIMGVSLGIALALSVGGFMFHMVFYREFERKQLQIASIFLEDGLKTQEDLDQYSPEQQKALVEKWMTKWGEMVDAGVEASAAVHLVYNTILLSILSGALILSLFGVVTLS
;
A
#
# COMPACT_ATOMS: atom_id res chain seq x y z
N MET A 1 -4.90 -17.67 23.95
CA MET A 1 -4.16 -16.58 23.27
C MET A 1 -2.77 -16.53 23.83
N ASP A 2 -1.80 -16.86 22.99
CA ASP A 2 -0.38 -16.73 23.32
C ASP A 2 0.09 -15.26 23.23
N ALA A 3 1.36 -15.01 23.51
CA ALA A 3 1.94 -13.66 23.50
C ALA A 3 1.89 -12.99 22.11
N ILE A 4 1.82 -13.77 21.03
CA ILE A 4 1.79 -13.30 19.64
C ILE A 4 0.39 -12.85 19.28
N ASP A 5 -0.63 -13.65 19.65
CA ASP A 5 -2.03 -13.26 19.56
C ASP A 5 -2.25 -11.90 20.26
N TRP A 6 -1.66 -11.73 21.45
CA TRP A 6 -1.70 -10.47 22.18
C TRP A 6 -0.97 -9.34 21.46
N PHE A 7 0.22 -9.59 20.90
CA PHE A 7 0.98 -8.57 20.17
C PHE A 7 0.22 -8.07 18.94
N VAL A 8 -0.32 -8.99 18.12
CA VAL A 8 -1.02 -8.61 16.89
C VAL A 8 -2.35 -7.94 17.21
N VAL A 9 -3.13 -8.48 18.16
CA VAL A 9 -4.35 -7.81 18.63
C VAL A 9 -4.01 -6.43 19.18
N THR A 10 -2.91 -6.28 19.93
CA THR A 10 -2.50 -4.97 20.46
C THR A 10 -2.12 -4.00 19.35
N LEU A 11 -1.36 -4.42 18.34
CA LEU A 11 -0.90 -3.54 17.26
C LEU A 11 -2.07 -3.12 16.35
N GLY A 12 -2.95 -4.07 16.00
CA GLY A 12 -4.18 -3.80 15.28
C GLY A 12 -5.14 -2.90 16.06
N THR A 13 -5.33 -3.19 17.36
CA THR A 13 -6.19 -2.39 18.25
C THR A 13 -5.61 -0.99 18.47
N ALA A 14 -4.29 -0.84 18.62
CA ALA A 14 -3.64 0.46 18.79
C ALA A 14 -3.74 1.31 17.52
N SER A 15 -3.55 0.71 16.34
CA SER A 15 -3.73 1.38 15.05
C SER A 15 -5.17 1.85 14.87
N LEU A 16 -6.14 0.97 15.14
CA LEU A 16 -7.57 1.30 15.09
C LEU A 16 -7.93 2.38 16.12
N ALA A 17 -7.44 2.26 17.35
CA ALA A 17 -7.68 3.24 18.41
C ALA A 17 -7.10 4.62 18.07
N TYR A 18 -5.93 4.67 17.43
CA TYR A 18 -5.33 5.91 16.95
C TYR A 18 -6.20 6.57 15.87
N GLU A 19 -6.70 5.80 14.91
CA GLU A 19 -7.61 6.31 13.88
C GLU A 19 -8.93 6.81 14.48
N LEU A 20 -9.55 6.04 15.39
CA LEU A 20 -10.74 6.46 16.12
C LEU A 20 -10.49 7.72 16.97
N TYR A 21 -9.31 7.86 17.55
CA TYR A 21 -8.89 9.07 18.26
C TYR A 21 -8.85 10.29 17.33
N LEU A 22 -8.31 10.14 16.12
CA LEU A 22 -8.28 11.22 15.13
C LEU A 22 -9.69 11.63 14.67
N VAL A 23 -10.60 10.64 14.54
CA VAL A 23 -12.02 10.89 14.23
C VAL A 23 -12.70 11.66 15.35
N LYS A 24 -12.50 11.22 16.60
CA LYS A 24 -13.04 11.91 17.78
C LYS A 24 -12.54 13.36 17.89
N LYS A 25 -11.31 13.63 17.46
CA LYS A 25 -10.73 14.99 17.41
C LYS A 25 -11.21 15.82 16.22
N GLY A 26 -12.10 15.30 15.38
CA GLY A 26 -12.57 15.98 14.17
C GLY A 26 -11.49 16.18 13.11
N LYS A 27 -10.33 15.51 13.25
CA LYS A 27 -9.21 15.61 12.29
C LYS A 27 -9.44 14.73 11.06
N VAL A 28 -10.33 13.75 11.19
CA VAL A 28 -10.58 12.71 10.19
C VAL A 28 -12.07 12.44 10.15
N ASN A 29 -12.66 12.44 8.97
CA ASN A 29 -13.99 11.90 8.75
C ASN A 29 -13.86 10.60 7.96
N LEU A 30 -14.02 9.45 8.62
CA LEU A 30 -13.80 8.13 8.02
C LEU A 30 -14.68 7.91 6.79
N PHE A 31 -15.95 8.29 6.90
CA PHE A 31 -16.90 8.07 5.82
C PHE A 31 -16.58 8.94 4.60
N ASN A 32 -16.22 10.22 4.82
CA ASN A 32 -15.80 11.09 3.73
C ASN A 32 -14.50 10.60 3.08
N ASN A 33 -13.51 10.18 3.87
CA ASN A 33 -12.26 9.63 3.34
C ASN A 33 -12.50 8.33 2.56
N PHE A 34 -13.41 7.49 3.05
CA PHE A 34 -13.81 6.28 2.37
C PHE A 34 -14.41 6.61 1.01
N LEU A 35 -15.42 7.49 0.98
CA LEU A 35 -16.06 7.92 -0.27
C LEU A 35 -15.07 8.61 -1.22
N GLU A 36 -14.19 9.46 -0.71
CA GLU A 36 -13.20 10.17 -1.51
C GLU A 36 -12.20 9.20 -2.14
N GLY A 37 -11.69 8.25 -1.37
CA GLY A 37 -10.77 7.23 -1.88
C GLY A 37 -11.38 6.39 -2.98
N TRP A 38 -12.63 5.95 -2.80
CA TRP A 38 -13.37 5.22 -3.83
C TRP A 38 -13.70 6.06 -5.06
N ARG A 39 -13.95 7.37 -4.91
CA ARG A 39 -14.14 8.29 -6.05
C ARG A 39 -12.88 8.45 -6.91
N LYS A 40 -11.69 8.23 -6.35
CA LYS A 40 -10.42 8.28 -7.09
C LYS A 40 -10.15 7.01 -7.90
N VAL A 41 -10.88 5.92 -7.63
CA VAL A 41 -10.77 4.66 -8.36
C VAL A 41 -11.31 4.82 -9.78
N LYS A 42 -10.52 4.39 -10.77
CA LYS A 42 -10.89 4.35 -12.19
C LYS A 42 -10.95 2.90 -12.65
N TRP A 43 -11.60 2.63 -13.78
CA TRP A 43 -11.57 1.30 -14.40
C TRP A 43 -10.16 0.82 -14.73
N SER A 44 -9.26 1.74 -15.10
CA SER A 44 -7.83 1.41 -15.26
C SER A 44 -7.19 0.90 -13.97
N SER A 45 -7.65 1.36 -12.81
CA SER A 45 -7.12 0.91 -11.52
C SER A 45 -7.45 -0.55 -11.26
N VAL A 46 -8.64 -1.00 -11.68
CA VAL A 46 -9.04 -2.42 -11.63
C VAL A 46 -8.15 -3.27 -12.52
N GLY A 47 -7.91 -2.83 -13.77
CA GLY A 47 -7.01 -3.54 -14.69
C GLY A 47 -5.60 -3.70 -14.12
N TRP A 48 -5.03 -2.62 -13.57
CA TRP A 48 -3.72 -2.67 -12.91
C TRP A 48 -3.71 -3.59 -11.70
N ALA A 49 -4.73 -3.55 -10.85
CA ALA A 49 -4.82 -4.40 -9.66
C ALA A 49 -4.90 -5.88 -10.01
N VAL A 50 -5.62 -6.25 -11.07
CA VAL A 50 -5.71 -7.64 -11.55
C VAL A 50 -4.37 -8.13 -12.10
N VAL A 51 -3.69 -7.31 -12.91
CA VAL A 51 -2.36 -7.64 -13.44
C VAL A 51 -1.36 -7.80 -12.29
N ASP A 52 -1.39 -6.88 -11.33
CA ASP A 52 -0.53 -6.92 -10.16
C ASP A 52 -0.75 -8.18 -9.31
N LEU A 53 -2.00 -8.47 -8.95
CA LEU A 53 -2.34 -9.68 -8.19
C LEU A 53 -1.88 -10.95 -8.92
N THR A 54 -2.08 -11.01 -10.23
CA THR A 54 -1.62 -12.13 -11.06
C THR A 54 -0.09 -12.26 -11.00
N ALA A 55 0.63 -11.15 -11.10
CA ALA A 55 2.09 -11.12 -11.06
C ALA A 55 2.64 -11.55 -9.69
N VAL A 56 2.09 -11.01 -8.60
CA VAL A 56 2.47 -11.36 -7.22
C VAL A 56 2.23 -12.84 -6.95
N LEU A 57 1.04 -13.37 -7.30
CA LEU A 57 0.72 -14.79 -7.11
C LEU A 57 1.62 -15.69 -7.95
N SER A 58 1.82 -15.36 -9.23
CA SER A 58 2.70 -16.15 -10.12
C SER A 58 4.13 -16.18 -9.61
N PHE A 59 4.64 -15.03 -9.15
CA PHE A 59 5.99 -14.93 -8.59
C PHE A 59 6.11 -15.69 -7.27
N ALA A 60 5.11 -15.60 -6.38
CA ALA A 60 5.08 -16.37 -5.14
C ALA A 60 5.09 -17.88 -5.42
N MET A 61 4.28 -18.37 -6.37
CA MET A 61 4.24 -19.77 -6.76
C MET A 61 5.57 -20.25 -7.34
N LEU A 62 6.19 -19.45 -8.22
CA LEU A 62 7.50 -19.73 -8.77
C LEU A 62 8.57 -19.79 -7.67
N LEU A 63 8.58 -18.79 -6.78
CA LEU A 63 9.53 -18.71 -5.69
C LEU A 63 9.38 -19.88 -4.72
N HIS A 64 8.16 -20.27 -4.38
CA HIS A 64 7.89 -21.45 -3.55
C HIS A 64 8.39 -22.74 -4.20
N SER A 65 8.22 -22.86 -5.51
CA SER A 65 8.65 -24.06 -6.26
C SER A 65 10.17 -24.22 -6.31
N ILE A 66 10.93 -23.11 -6.25
CA ILE A 66 12.40 -23.13 -6.37
C ILE A 66 13.07 -23.05 -4.99
N LEU A 67 12.55 -22.21 -4.10
CA LEU A 67 13.12 -21.87 -2.80
C LEU A 67 12.02 -21.94 -1.71
N PRO A 68 11.47 -23.14 -1.43
CA PRO A 68 10.35 -23.30 -0.50
C PRO A 68 10.71 -22.83 0.92
N PHE A 69 11.97 -23.01 1.35
CA PHE A 69 12.44 -22.60 2.68
C PHE A 69 12.27 -21.10 2.95
N LEU A 70 12.17 -20.24 1.93
CA LEU A 70 11.92 -18.81 2.12
C LEU A 70 10.53 -18.53 2.72
N PHE A 71 9.59 -19.45 2.56
CA PHE A 71 8.22 -19.32 3.08
C PHE A 71 8.14 -19.69 4.56
N ASP A 72 9.16 -20.37 5.09
CA ASP A 72 9.28 -20.72 6.50
C ASP A 72 10.04 -19.64 7.30
N ILE A 73 10.77 -18.74 6.63
CA ILE A 73 11.51 -17.65 7.27
C ILE A 73 10.54 -16.53 7.63
N THR A 74 10.15 -16.49 8.90
CA THR A 74 9.38 -15.41 9.53
C THR A 74 9.93 -15.19 10.94
N TRP A 75 9.75 -14.00 11.52
CA TRP A 75 10.15 -13.79 12.91
C TRP A 75 9.28 -14.62 13.88
N LEU A 76 8.07 -15.02 13.45
CA LEU A 76 7.21 -15.92 14.22
C LEU A 76 7.84 -17.31 14.42
N ALA A 77 8.62 -17.79 13.45
CA ALA A 77 9.32 -19.07 13.53
C ALA A 77 10.41 -19.04 14.62
N LEU A 78 11.00 -17.86 14.88
CA LEU A 78 11.95 -17.68 15.98
C LEU A 78 11.28 -17.81 17.36
N LEU A 79 9.95 -17.69 17.42
CA LEU A 79 9.16 -17.87 18.64
C LEU A 79 8.66 -19.32 18.80
N GLY A 80 8.99 -20.22 17.88
CA GLY A 80 8.62 -21.63 17.95
C GLY A 80 7.21 -21.94 17.45
N GLU A 81 6.56 -21.03 16.73
CA GLU A 81 5.25 -21.30 16.12
C GLU A 81 5.40 -22.29 14.94
N GLU A 82 4.61 -23.36 14.97
CA GLU A 82 4.54 -24.34 13.86
C GLU A 82 3.86 -23.75 12.62
N GLU A 83 2.96 -22.77 12.79
CA GLU A 83 2.30 -22.05 11.70
C GLU A 83 3.01 -20.72 11.41
N THR A 84 3.87 -20.74 10.39
CA THR A 84 4.77 -19.63 10.03
C THR A 84 4.10 -18.49 9.25
N ASN A 85 2.80 -18.58 8.95
CA ASN A 85 2.09 -17.58 8.15
C ASN A 85 0.82 -17.08 8.82
N PHE A 86 0.93 -15.90 9.46
CA PHE A 86 -0.17 -15.23 10.14
C PHE A 86 -1.37 -14.91 9.23
N ALA A 87 -1.17 -14.76 7.92
CA ALA A 87 -2.26 -14.51 6.99
C ALA A 87 -3.18 -15.73 6.81
N ILE A 88 -2.69 -16.93 7.13
CA ILE A 88 -3.37 -18.22 6.90
C ILE A 88 -3.75 -18.89 8.22
N ALA A 89 -2.97 -18.70 9.29
CA ALA A 89 -3.19 -19.29 10.61
C ALA A 89 -4.63 -19.11 11.18
N PRO A 90 -5.31 -17.96 11.03
CA PRO A 90 -6.70 -17.84 11.48
C PRO A 90 -7.69 -18.71 10.69
N ALA A 91 -7.41 -18.98 9.41
CA ALA A 91 -8.27 -19.83 8.58
C ALA A 91 -8.13 -21.31 8.95
N THR A 92 -6.92 -21.76 9.33
CA THR A 92 -6.64 -23.14 9.77
C THR A 92 -7.06 -23.39 11.22
N ARG A 93 -6.97 -22.39 12.11
CA ARG A 93 -7.44 -22.47 13.52
C ARG A 93 -8.95 -22.23 13.71
N SER A 94 -9.69 -21.96 12.61
CA SER A 94 -11.09 -21.51 12.61
C SER A 94 -12.12 -22.50 13.20
N SER A 95 -11.75 -23.77 13.41
CA SER A 95 -12.62 -24.79 14.00
C SER A 95 -12.99 -24.55 15.47
N SER A 96 -12.43 -23.53 16.13
CA SER A 96 -12.67 -23.21 17.55
C SER A 96 -13.30 -21.83 17.82
N LEU A 97 -13.57 -21.01 16.80
CA LEU A 97 -14.10 -19.66 17.00
C LEU A 97 -15.61 -19.72 17.28
N GLY A 98 -16.00 -19.59 18.56
CA GLY A 98 -17.40 -19.37 18.93
C GLY A 98 -17.98 -18.08 18.31
N ILE A 99 -19.29 -17.85 18.45
CA ILE A 99 -20.00 -16.73 17.80
C ILE A 99 -19.36 -15.35 18.05
N GLY A 100 -18.74 -15.15 19.22
CA GLY A 100 -18.00 -13.93 19.55
C GLY A 100 -16.76 -13.70 18.67
N GLY A 101 -16.03 -14.76 18.32
CA GLY A 101 -14.87 -14.67 17.41
C GLY A 101 -15.28 -14.32 15.98
N ILE A 102 -16.40 -14.90 15.52
CA ILE A 102 -16.98 -14.57 14.21
C ILE A 102 -17.41 -13.10 14.15
N LEU A 103 -18.16 -12.63 15.17
CA LEU A 103 -18.60 -11.23 15.24
C LEU A 103 -17.42 -10.26 15.30
N PHE A 104 -16.38 -10.59 16.08
CA PHE A 104 -15.15 -9.80 16.11
C PHE A 104 -14.50 -9.71 14.74
N GLY A 105 -14.34 -10.84 14.03
CA GLY A 105 -13.77 -10.88 12.69
C GLY A 105 -14.54 -10.02 11.69
N ILE A 106 -15.88 -10.10 11.70
CA ILE A 106 -16.74 -9.28 10.83
C ILE A 106 -16.58 -7.79 11.15
N ILE A 107 -16.62 -7.40 12.43
CA ILE A 107 -16.47 -6.01 12.85
C ILE A 107 -15.08 -5.49 12.46
N PHE A 108 -14.03 -6.27 12.72
CA PHE A 108 -12.66 -5.92 12.36
C PHE A 108 -12.53 -5.71 10.84
N LEU A 109 -13.04 -6.63 10.04
CA LEU A 109 -13.01 -6.54 8.58
C LEU A 109 -13.78 -5.31 8.07
N ALA A 110 -14.97 -5.03 8.62
CA ALA A 110 -15.77 -3.87 8.24
C ALA A 110 -15.04 -2.55 8.56
N LEU A 111 -14.41 -2.45 9.74
CA LEU A 111 -13.61 -1.30 10.13
C LEU A 111 -12.36 -1.16 9.26
N PHE A 112 -11.70 -2.28 8.95
CA PHE A 112 -10.53 -2.31 8.09
C PHE A 112 -10.86 -1.85 6.66
N LEU A 113 -11.97 -2.32 6.07
CA LEU A 113 -12.46 -1.85 4.77
C LEU A 113 -12.79 -0.36 4.78
N LEU A 114 -13.37 0.15 5.86
CA LEU A 114 -13.66 1.58 6.00
C LEU A 114 -12.38 2.42 6.06
N LEU A 115 -11.33 1.91 6.72
CA LEU A 115 -10.03 2.57 6.85
C LEU A 115 -9.12 2.40 5.63
N MET A 116 -9.36 1.39 4.80
CA MET A 116 -8.47 0.99 3.73
C MET A 116 -8.03 2.12 2.81
N PRO A 117 -8.92 3.03 2.33
CA PRO A 117 -8.48 4.09 1.41
C PRO A 117 -7.47 5.06 2.03
N ARG A 118 -7.55 5.26 3.35
CA ARG A 118 -6.59 6.08 4.08
C ARG A 118 -5.28 5.34 4.27
N ILE A 119 -5.35 4.06 4.66
CA ILE A 119 -4.16 3.21 4.87
C ILE A 119 -3.35 3.12 3.59
N THR A 120 -3.97 2.77 2.46
CA THR A 120 -3.26 2.65 1.19
C THR A 120 -2.66 3.99 0.76
N HIS A 121 -3.37 5.10 0.93
CA HIS A 121 -2.82 6.41 0.62
C HIS A 121 -1.62 6.78 1.52
N VAL A 122 -1.64 6.44 2.81
CA VAL A 122 -0.50 6.66 3.72
C VAL A 122 0.68 5.78 3.32
N GLU A 123 0.46 4.50 3.05
CA GLU A 123 1.50 3.56 2.61
C GLU A 123 2.17 4.05 1.32
N GLU A 124 1.39 4.48 0.33
CA GLU A 124 1.90 5.02 -0.93
C GLU A 124 2.66 6.34 -0.73
N ARG A 125 2.15 7.22 0.14
CA ARG A 125 2.85 8.46 0.50
C ARG A 125 4.19 8.19 1.17
N VAL A 126 4.28 7.20 2.06
CA VAL A 126 5.52 6.84 2.77
C VAL A 126 6.49 6.13 1.84
N CYS A 127 6.03 5.13 1.09
CA CYS A 127 6.90 4.29 0.25
C CYS A 127 7.39 5.03 -1.01
N ARG A 128 6.60 5.97 -1.55
CA ARG A 128 6.90 6.64 -2.82
C ARG A 128 6.98 8.15 -2.66
N GLY A 129 5.94 8.77 -2.09
CA GLY A 129 5.84 10.23 -1.99
C GLY A 129 7.02 10.90 -1.27
N LEU A 130 7.38 10.43 -0.07
CA LEU A 130 8.49 10.97 0.70
C LEU A 130 9.85 10.75 0.00
N TRP A 131 10.02 9.63 -0.67
CA TRP A 131 11.27 9.31 -1.36
C TRP A 131 11.50 10.23 -2.57
N TYR A 132 10.45 10.49 -3.35
CA TYR A 132 10.50 11.42 -4.49
C TYR A 132 10.65 12.88 -4.06
N ARG A 133 10.13 13.28 -2.88
CA ARG A 133 10.34 14.63 -2.34
C ARG A 133 11.80 14.90 -1.94
N HIS A 134 12.54 13.87 -1.54
CA HIS A 134 13.91 14.04 -1.05
C HIS A 134 15.01 13.75 -2.09
N LYS A 135 14.72 13.01 -3.17
CA LYS A 135 15.78 12.50 -4.07
C LYS A 135 15.46 12.66 -5.55
N ILE A 136 15.56 13.90 -6.01
CA ILE A 136 15.17 14.39 -7.35
C ILE A 136 15.91 13.68 -8.52
N PHE A 137 17.09 13.09 -8.30
CA PHE A 137 18.02 12.74 -9.39
C PHE A 137 18.29 11.24 -9.66
N THR A 138 17.67 10.29 -8.94
CA THR A 138 18.05 8.86 -9.04
C THR A 138 16.86 7.89 -9.07
N GLN A 139 15.92 8.14 -9.98
CA GLN A 139 14.62 7.45 -10.09
C GLN A 139 14.72 5.90 -10.11
N LYS A 140 15.57 5.32 -10.97
CA LYS A 140 15.66 3.85 -11.15
C LYS A 140 16.09 3.08 -9.88
N LYS A 141 17.05 3.62 -9.12
CA LYS A 141 17.54 2.98 -7.88
C LYS A 141 16.44 3.00 -6.81
N TYR A 142 15.65 4.07 -6.75
CA TYR A 142 14.55 4.17 -5.79
C TYR A 142 13.38 3.28 -6.11
N THR A 143 13.12 2.99 -7.39
CA THR A 143 12.11 2.00 -7.76
C THR A 143 12.40 0.66 -7.08
N ILE A 144 13.62 0.13 -7.21
CA ILE A 144 13.99 -1.14 -6.59
C ILE A 144 13.94 -1.04 -5.06
N GLN A 145 14.55 0.00 -4.47
CA GLN A 145 14.59 0.15 -3.01
C GLN A 145 13.20 0.30 -2.39
N SER A 146 12.35 1.18 -2.93
CA SER A 146 10.98 1.38 -2.43
C SER A 146 10.14 0.12 -2.57
N SER A 147 10.32 -0.65 -3.65
CA SER A 147 9.61 -1.91 -3.88
C SER A 147 10.02 -2.99 -2.87
N LEU A 148 11.33 -3.12 -2.60
CA LEU A 148 11.84 -4.01 -1.57
C LEU A 148 11.36 -3.60 -0.18
N VAL A 149 11.44 -2.31 0.17
CA VAL A 149 10.93 -1.79 1.46
C VAL A 149 9.43 -2.09 1.60
N PHE A 150 8.66 -1.90 0.53
CA PHE A 150 7.24 -2.24 0.50
C PHE A 150 7.01 -3.72 0.80
N GLY A 151 7.80 -4.64 0.23
CA GLY A 151 7.71 -6.05 0.56
C GLY A 151 8.13 -6.36 2.00
N PHE A 152 9.32 -5.91 2.39
CA PHE A 152 9.94 -6.24 3.68
C PHE A 152 9.23 -5.66 4.90
N VAL A 153 8.57 -4.50 4.78
CA VAL A 153 7.79 -3.95 5.91
C VAL A 153 6.67 -4.90 6.34
N HIS A 154 6.13 -5.72 5.42
CA HIS A 154 5.12 -6.71 5.75
C HIS A 154 5.65 -7.86 6.61
N MET A 155 6.96 -8.10 6.62
CA MET A 155 7.55 -9.09 7.55
C MET A 155 7.30 -8.70 9.01
N ILE A 156 7.16 -7.41 9.33
CA ILE A 156 6.78 -6.96 10.69
C ILE A 156 5.43 -7.54 11.10
N MET A 157 4.53 -7.76 10.14
CA MET A 157 3.20 -8.36 10.35
C MET A 157 3.23 -9.90 10.39
N GLY A 158 4.41 -10.51 10.41
CA GLY A 158 4.58 -11.96 10.43
C GLY A 158 4.52 -12.63 9.05
N VAL A 159 4.50 -11.84 7.98
CA VAL A 159 4.60 -12.33 6.60
C VAL A 159 5.98 -12.95 6.38
N SER A 160 6.04 -14.12 5.75
CA SER A 160 7.30 -14.81 5.47
C SER A 160 8.16 -14.07 4.44
N LEU A 161 9.46 -14.34 4.46
CA LEU A 161 10.43 -13.75 3.53
C LEU A 161 10.04 -14.01 2.06
N GLY A 162 9.59 -15.22 1.73
CA GLY A 162 9.13 -15.58 0.40
C GLY A 162 7.95 -14.71 -0.07
N ILE A 163 6.95 -14.51 0.79
CA ILE A 163 5.80 -13.64 0.47
C ILE A 163 6.23 -12.16 0.43
N ALA A 164 7.12 -11.71 1.32
CA ALA A 164 7.64 -10.34 1.29
C ALA A 164 8.39 -10.02 -0.02
N LEU A 165 9.17 -10.98 -0.54
CA LEU A 165 9.80 -10.87 -1.86
C LEU A 165 8.75 -10.80 -2.98
N ALA A 166 7.68 -11.60 -2.89
CA ALA A 166 6.58 -11.52 -3.85
C ALA A 166 5.82 -10.19 -3.79
N LEU A 167 5.55 -9.67 -2.58
CA LEU A 167 4.95 -8.34 -2.39
C LEU A 167 5.84 -7.21 -2.90
N SER A 168 7.16 -7.42 -3.00
CA SER A 168 8.05 -6.46 -3.66
C SER A 168 7.72 -6.29 -5.15
N VAL A 169 7.15 -7.31 -5.81
CA VAL A 169 6.60 -7.19 -7.17
C VAL A 169 5.41 -6.23 -7.17
N GLY A 170 4.50 -6.35 -6.19
CA GLY A 170 3.41 -5.39 -6.00
C GLY A 170 3.90 -3.97 -5.76
N GLY A 171 4.93 -3.83 -4.92
CA GLY A 171 5.65 -2.59 -4.71
C GLY A 171 6.15 -1.97 -6.03
N PHE A 172 6.69 -2.79 -6.92
CA PHE A 172 7.16 -2.36 -8.23
C PHE A 172 6.01 -1.94 -9.16
N MET A 173 4.92 -2.70 -9.21
CA MET A 173 3.75 -2.40 -10.04
C MET A 173 3.10 -1.08 -9.63
N PHE A 174 2.88 -0.85 -8.33
CA PHE A 174 2.38 0.43 -7.83
C PHE A 174 3.35 1.59 -8.12
N HIS A 175 4.67 1.34 -8.12
CA HIS A 175 5.66 2.34 -8.52
C HIS A 175 5.53 2.71 -9.99
N MET A 176 5.26 1.77 -10.89
CA MET A 176 5.02 2.07 -12.31
C MET A 176 3.79 2.95 -12.49
N VAL A 177 2.70 2.67 -11.77
CA VAL A 177 1.49 3.51 -11.80
C VAL A 177 1.78 4.92 -11.27
N PHE A 178 2.48 5.01 -10.14
CA PHE A 178 2.93 6.28 -9.57
C PHE A 178 3.73 7.09 -10.59
N TYR A 179 4.75 6.47 -11.19
CA TYR A 179 5.68 7.13 -12.10
C TYR A 179 4.99 7.60 -13.38
N ARG A 180 4.11 6.78 -13.94
CA ARG A 180 3.34 7.13 -15.13
C ARG A 180 2.49 8.40 -14.92
N GLU A 181 1.83 8.51 -13.78
CA GLU A 181 1.01 9.69 -13.47
C GLU A 181 1.85 10.90 -13.07
N PHE A 182 2.98 10.67 -12.39
CA PHE A 182 3.98 11.70 -12.13
C PHE A 182 4.50 12.31 -13.44
N GLU A 183 4.96 11.49 -14.40
CA GLU A 183 5.46 11.95 -15.70
C GLU A 183 4.36 12.66 -16.50
N ARG A 184 3.14 12.12 -16.50
CA ARG A 184 2.00 12.77 -17.17
C ARG A 184 1.77 14.17 -16.60
N LYS A 185 1.87 14.33 -15.29
CA LYS A 185 1.70 15.64 -14.64
C LYS A 185 2.91 16.56 -14.88
N GLN A 186 4.11 15.99 -14.95
CA GLN A 186 5.33 16.70 -15.30
C GLN A 186 5.26 17.31 -16.70
N LEU A 187 4.81 16.55 -17.70
CA LEU A 187 4.63 17.06 -19.06
C LEU A 187 3.60 18.20 -19.12
N GLN A 188 2.49 18.08 -18.38
CA GLN A 188 1.48 19.15 -18.28
C GLN A 188 2.00 20.43 -17.62
N ILE A 189 2.91 20.30 -16.66
CA ILE A 189 3.48 21.46 -15.96
C ILE A 189 4.62 22.06 -16.79
N ALA A 190 5.45 21.23 -17.41
CA ALA A 190 6.52 21.68 -18.30
C ALA A 190 5.97 22.53 -19.44
N SER A 191 4.81 22.19 -20.02
CA SER A 191 4.17 23.02 -21.04
C SER A 191 3.80 24.43 -20.53
N ILE A 192 3.35 24.55 -19.27
CA ILE A 192 3.05 25.85 -18.65
C ILE A 192 4.33 26.69 -18.51
N PHE A 193 5.44 26.09 -18.07
CA PHE A 193 6.70 26.82 -17.92
C PHE A 193 7.36 27.17 -19.26
N LEU A 194 7.18 26.33 -20.29
CA LEU A 194 7.63 26.63 -21.65
C LEU A 194 6.82 27.78 -22.28
N GLU A 195 5.52 27.86 -21.99
CA GLU A 195 4.66 29.00 -22.36
C GLU A 195 5.09 30.29 -21.63
N ASP A 196 5.52 30.18 -20.37
CA ASP A 196 6.08 31.29 -19.58
C ASP A 196 7.50 31.73 -20.05
N GLY A 197 8.08 31.08 -21.06
CA GLY A 197 9.36 31.48 -21.67
C GLY A 197 10.63 31.00 -20.95
N LEU A 198 10.52 30.21 -19.89
CA LEU A 198 11.67 29.66 -19.15
C LEU A 198 12.17 28.36 -19.79
N LYS A 199 13.17 28.46 -20.66
CA LYS A 199 13.73 27.32 -21.42
C LYS A 199 15.13 26.96 -20.98
N THR A 200 15.89 27.93 -20.48
CA THR A 200 17.32 27.81 -20.19
C THR A 200 17.70 28.49 -18.88
N GLN A 201 18.91 28.19 -18.38
CA GLN A 201 19.49 28.91 -17.25
C GLN A 201 19.71 30.40 -17.59
N GLU A 202 20.03 30.72 -18.84
CA GLU A 202 20.18 32.10 -19.33
C GLU A 202 18.87 32.89 -19.26
N ASP A 203 17.71 32.23 -19.41
CA ASP A 203 16.40 32.87 -19.19
C ASP A 203 16.19 33.19 -17.70
N LEU A 204 16.64 32.31 -16.80
CA LEU A 204 16.58 32.50 -15.34
C LEU A 204 17.46 33.67 -14.88
N ASP A 205 18.63 33.83 -15.49
CA ASP A 205 19.60 34.87 -15.14
C ASP A 205 19.13 36.29 -15.54
N GLN A 206 18.09 36.41 -16.39
CA GLN A 206 17.44 37.67 -16.73
C GLN A 206 16.49 38.17 -15.63
N TYR A 207 16.11 37.32 -14.68
CA TYR A 207 15.22 37.66 -13.58
C TYR A 207 15.99 38.20 -12.38
N SER A 208 15.37 39.13 -11.63
CA SER A 208 15.92 39.56 -10.34
C SER A 208 15.98 38.39 -9.34
N PRO A 209 16.84 38.46 -8.30
CA PRO A 209 16.89 37.42 -7.27
C PRO A 209 15.53 37.09 -6.63
N GLU A 210 14.67 38.09 -6.43
CA GLU A 210 13.31 37.93 -5.89
C GLU A 210 12.40 37.17 -6.88
N GLN A 211 12.51 37.47 -8.18
CA GLN A 211 11.77 36.79 -9.22
C GLN A 211 12.24 35.34 -9.38
N GLN A 212 13.55 35.09 -9.33
CA GLN A 212 14.12 33.73 -9.34
C GLN A 212 13.61 32.92 -8.14
N LYS A 213 13.59 33.50 -6.94
CA LYS A 213 13.03 32.85 -5.75
C LYS A 213 11.55 32.49 -5.94
N ALA A 214 10.75 33.42 -6.46
CA ALA A 214 9.33 33.18 -6.73
C ALA A 214 9.11 32.05 -7.75
N LEU A 215 9.96 31.96 -8.78
CA LEU A 215 9.93 30.87 -9.76
C LEU A 215 10.29 29.52 -9.13
N VAL A 216 11.30 29.47 -8.27
CA VAL A 216 11.66 28.25 -7.51
C VAL A 216 10.52 27.82 -6.60
N GLU A 217 9.89 28.74 -5.87
CA GLU A 217 8.73 28.42 -5.03
C GLU A 217 7.56 27.88 -5.86
N LYS A 218 7.23 28.53 -6.98
CA LYS A 218 6.22 28.05 -7.94
C LYS A 218 6.55 26.64 -8.41
N TRP A 219 7.81 26.38 -8.77
CA TRP A 219 8.26 25.06 -9.22
C TRP A 219 8.16 24.00 -8.12
N MET A 220 8.54 24.32 -6.88
CA MET A 220 8.45 23.40 -5.73
C MET A 220 6.99 23.07 -5.37
N THR A 221 6.07 24.04 -5.46
CA THR A 221 4.64 23.78 -5.32
C THR A 221 4.15 22.82 -6.39
N LYS A 222 4.52 23.06 -7.65
CA LYS A 222 4.18 22.18 -8.77
C LYS A 222 4.80 20.79 -8.64
N TRP A 223 6.01 20.68 -8.08
CA TRP A 223 6.62 19.39 -7.74
C TRP A 223 5.79 18.61 -6.73
N GLY A 224 5.29 19.28 -5.69
CA GLY A 224 4.35 18.70 -4.76
C GLY A 224 3.10 18.14 -5.46
N GLU A 225 2.49 18.91 -6.35
CA GLU A 225 1.32 18.48 -7.14
C GLU A 225 1.61 17.24 -8.01
N MET A 226 2.80 17.13 -8.60
CA MET A 226 3.21 15.96 -9.39
C MET A 226 3.33 14.70 -8.52
N VAL A 227 4.00 14.83 -7.36
CA VAL A 227 4.15 13.72 -6.41
C VAL A 227 2.78 13.28 -5.89
N ASP A 228 1.93 14.23 -5.51
CA ASP A 228 0.61 13.93 -4.95
C ASP A 228 -0.29 13.24 -5.99
N ALA A 229 -0.24 13.65 -7.27
CA ALA A 229 -0.93 12.95 -8.35
C ALA A 229 -0.46 11.50 -8.54
N GLY A 230 0.85 11.25 -8.43
CA GLY A 230 1.42 9.91 -8.45
C GLY A 230 0.93 9.06 -7.28
N VAL A 231 0.98 9.60 -6.06
CA VAL A 231 0.52 8.91 -4.83
C VAL A 231 -0.97 8.57 -4.93
N GLU A 232 -1.81 9.49 -5.37
CA GLU A 232 -3.25 9.25 -5.48
C GLU A 232 -3.57 8.13 -6.45
N ALA A 233 -2.88 8.07 -7.59
CA ALA A 233 -3.10 7.05 -8.58
C ALA A 233 -2.65 5.66 -8.13
N SER A 234 -1.46 5.55 -7.54
CA SER A 234 -0.98 4.28 -7.00
C SER A 234 -1.83 3.82 -5.81
N ALA A 235 -2.28 4.74 -4.96
CA ALA A 235 -3.16 4.44 -3.83
C ALA A 235 -4.53 3.92 -4.29
N ALA A 236 -5.07 4.43 -5.40
CA ALA A 236 -6.30 3.91 -5.98
C ALA A 236 -6.14 2.48 -6.51
N VAL A 237 -5.00 2.14 -7.14
CA VAL A 237 -4.71 0.76 -7.57
C VAL A 237 -4.54 -0.15 -6.36
N HIS A 238 -3.76 0.29 -5.39
CA HIS A 238 -3.49 -0.46 -4.16
C HIS A 238 -4.78 -0.69 -3.35
N LEU A 239 -5.70 0.29 -3.29
CA LEU A 239 -7.03 0.13 -2.69
C LEU A 239 -7.82 -0.99 -3.38
N VAL A 240 -7.86 -1.01 -4.71
CA VAL A 240 -8.57 -2.06 -5.44
C VAL A 240 -7.91 -3.43 -5.23
N TYR A 241 -6.58 -3.49 -5.29
CA TYR A 241 -5.82 -4.71 -5.01
C TYR A 241 -6.17 -5.29 -3.63
N ASN A 242 -6.09 -4.47 -2.58
CA ASN A 242 -6.40 -4.91 -1.21
C ASN A 242 -7.87 -5.30 -1.06
N THR A 243 -8.79 -4.62 -1.76
CA THR A 243 -10.21 -4.98 -1.74
C THR A 243 -10.45 -6.34 -2.39
N ILE A 244 -9.84 -6.62 -3.54
CA ILE A 244 -9.94 -7.93 -4.21
C ILE A 244 -9.38 -9.01 -3.29
N LEU A 245 -8.18 -8.80 -2.75
CA LEU A 245 -7.52 -9.76 -1.86
C LEU A 245 -8.38 -10.07 -0.62
N LEU A 246 -8.88 -9.03 0.06
CA LEU A 246 -9.77 -9.23 1.21
C LEU A 246 -11.08 -9.91 0.83
N SER A 247 -11.64 -9.63 -0.35
CA SER A 247 -12.88 -10.27 -0.80
C SER A 247 -12.67 -11.77 -1.01
N ILE A 248 -11.53 -12.15 -1.60
CA ILE A 248 -11.13 -13.57 -1.76
C ILE A 248 -10.95 -14.23 -0.40
N LEU A 249 -10.20 -13.60 0.52
CA LEU A 249 -9.96 -14.13 1.87
C LEU A 249 -11.25 -14.26 2.68
N SER A 250 -12.13 -13.26 2.61
CA SER A 250 -13.42 -13.28 3.29
C SER A 250 -14.35 -14.33 2.70
N GLY A 251 -14.37 -14.49 1.38
CA GLY A 251 -15.11 -15.55 0.71
C GLY A 251 -14.62 -16.95 1.14
N ALA A 252 -13.31 -17.15 1.18
CA ALA A 252 -12.72 -18.41 1.65
C ALA A 252 -13.08 -18.71 3.12
N LEU A 253 -13.03 -17.71 4.00
CA LEU A 253 -13.43 -17.82 5.40
C LEU A 253 -14.92 -18.15 5.55
N ILE A 254 -15.79 -17.51 4.76
CA ILE A 254 -17.23 -17.80 4.79
C ILE A 254 -17.48 -19.25 4.34
N LEU A 255 -16.84 -19.68 3.25
CA LEU A 255 -17.00 -21.04 2.73
C LEU A 255 -16.49 -22.11 3.72
N SER A 256 -15.41 -21.83 4.46
CA SER A 256 -14.91 -22.76 5.49
C SER A 256 -15.87 -22.86 6.67
N LEU A 257 -16.50 -21.76 7.10
CA LEU A 257 -17.50 -21.76 8.18
C LEU A 257 -18.73 -22.61 7.85
N PHE A 258 -19.09 -22.73 6.57
CA PHE A 258 -20.20 -23.58 6.12
C PHE A 258 -19.79 -25.03 5.78
N GLY A 259 -18.53 -25.41 6.02
CA GLY A 259 -18.03 -26.75 5.72
C GLY A 259 -18.00 -27.09 4.22
N VAL A 260 -18.07 -26.07 3.35
CA VAL A 260 -18.11 -26.25 1.89
C VAL A 260 -16.71 -26.49 1.31
N VAL A 261 -15.67 -26.03 2.02
CA VAL A 261 -14.27 -26.22 1.63
C VAL A 261 -13.50 -26.78 2.82
N THR A 262 -13.10 -28.05 2.73
CA THR A 262 -11.99 -28.58 3.52
C THR A 262 -10.71 -28.22 2.77
N LEU A 263 -9.97 -27.21 3.26
CA LEU A 263 -8.60 -26.98 2.82
C LEU A 263 -7.75 -28.14 3.34
N SER A 264 -7.55 -29.14 2.49
CA SER A 264 -6.62 -30.26 2.72
C SER A 264 -5.19 -29.84 2.39
#